data_AF-A0A0F9P299-F1
#
_entry.id   AF-A0A0F9P299-F1
#
_cell.length_a   1.000
_cell.length_b   1.000
_cell.length_c   1.000
_cell.angle_alpha   90.00
_cell.angle_beta   90.00
_cell.angle_gamma   90.00
#
_symmetry.space_group_name_H-M   'P 1'
#
loop_
_entity.id
_entity.type
_entity.pdbx_description
1 polymer ?
#
loop_
_entity_poly.entity_id
_entity_poly.type
_entity_poly.pdbx_seq_one_letter_code
_entity_poly.pdbx_strand_id
1 'polypeptide(L)'
;MLEVFYEKSTKIVTAWRGESRQGKRPVRDGEAIVMLDIPIPDKPLDAWLFDETKLVPNPSWVEPQPPRGLIAEIDELKARLDKITV
;
A
#
# COMPACT_ATOMS: atom_id res chain seq x y z
N MET A 1 -6.36 -8.59 16.47
CA MET A 1 -7.56 -8.10 15.77
C MET A 1 -7.35 -6.70 15.17
N LEU A 2 -7.93 -6.44 13.98
CA LEU A 2 -7.79 -5.19 13.22
C LEU A 2 -9.16 -4.61 12.86
N GLU A 3 -9.38 -3.34 13.19
CA GLU A 3 -10.55 -2.58 12.75
C GLU A 3 -10.24 -1.97 11.39
N VAL A 4 -10.91 -2.41 10.33
CA VAL A 4 -10.68 -2.00 8.95
C VAL A 4 -11.82 -1.14 8.47
N PHE A 5 -11.48 -0.02 7.82
CA PHE A 5 -12.41 0.85 7.13
C PHE A 5 -12.19 0.73 5.64
N TYR A 6 -13.28 0.65 4.89
CA TYR A 6 -13.23 0.52 3.43
C TYR A 6 -14.37 1.27 2.76
N GLU A 7 -14.14 1.71 1.53
CA GLU A 7 -15.18 2.32 0.71
C GLU A 7 -16.14 1.25 0.17
N LYS A 8 -17.45 1.43 0.33
CA LYS A 8 -18.46 0.40 0.03
C LYS A 8 -18.51 0.01 -1.45
N SER A 9 -18.31 0.99 -2.34
CA SER A 9 -18.41 0.86 -3.81
C SER A 9 -17.17 0.19 -4.40
N THR A 10 -15.98 0.66 -4.03
CA THR A 10 -14.70 0.20 -4.60
C THR A 10 -14.05 -0.93 -3.80
N LYS A 11 -14.49 -1.12 -2.54
CA LYS A 11 -13.86 -1.99 -1.53
C LYS A 11 -12.43 -1.60 -1.17
N ILE A 12 -11.95 -0.43 -1.59
CA ILE A 12 -10.60 0.05 -1.24
C ILE A 12 -10.53 0.32 0.25
N VAL A 13 -9.46 -0.15 0.89
CA VAL A 13 -9.18 0.12 2.30
C VAL A 13 -8.76 1.58 2.47
N THR A 14 -9.43 2.28 3.36
CA THR A 14 -9.25 3.73 3.61
C THR A 14 -8.58 4.01 4.94
N ALA A 15 -8.65 3.07 5.89
CA ALA A 15 -7.93 3.12 7.16
C ALA A 15 -7.95 1.74 7.84
N TRP A 16 -7.01 1.50 8.76
CA TRP A 16 -7.16 0.47 9.77
C TRP A 16 -6.64 0.92 11.13
N ARG A 17 -7.12 0.29 12.21
CA ARG A 17 -6.70 0.53 13.59
C ARG A 17 -6.41 -0.80 14.28
N GLY A 18 -5.22 -0.89 14.87
CA GLY A 18 -4.92 -1.93 15.85
C GLY A 18 -5.69 -1.70 17.15
N GLU A 19 -5.72 -2.71 18.01
CA GLU A 19 -6.53 -2.81 19.23
C GLU A 19 -6.56 -1.54 20.09
N SER A 20 -5.42 -0.90 20.33
CA SER A 20 -5.33 0.32 21.18
C SER A 20 -6.05 1.56 20.62
N ARG A 21 -6.50 1.52 19.36
CA ARG A 21 -7.11 2.65 18.65
C ARG A 21 -8.49 2.36 18.04
N GLN A 22 -9.06 1.18 18.30
CA GLN A 22 -10.38 0.78 17.80
C GLN A 22 -11.49 1.67 18.38
N GLY A 23 -12.57 1.89 17.62
CA GLY A 23 -13.76 2.65 18.03
C GLY A 23 -13.56 4.18 18.11
N LYS A 24 -12.35 4.68 17.83
CA LYS A 24 -12.04 6.12 17.94
C LYS A 24 -12.34 6.93 16.69
N ARG A 25 -12.39 6.28 15.52
CA ARG A 25 -12.57 6.95 14.23
C ARG A 25 -14.03 6.79 13.79
N PRO A 26 -14.77 7.89 13.53
CA PRO A 26 -16.11 7.79 12.95
C PRO A 26 -16.04 7.25 11.53
N VAL A 27 -17.05 6.48 11.13
CA VAL A 27 -17.22 6.01 9.75
C VAL A 27 -17.71 7.18 8.89
N ARG A 28 -17.06 7.42 7.76
CA ARG A 28 -17.45 8.49 6.81
C ARG A 28 -18.60 8.02 5.92
N ASP A 29 -19.29 8.97 5.29
CA ASP A 29 -20.28 8.65 4.26
C ASP A 29 -19.64 7.83 3.13
N GLY A 30 -20.33 6.78 2.69
CA GLY A 30 -19.82 5.84 1.68
C GLY A 30 -18.84 4.79 2.22
N GLU A 31 -18.43 4.88 3.49
CA GLU A 31 -17.50 3.96 4.13
C GLU A 31 -18.23 2.91 4.98
N ALA A 32 -17.59 1.77 5.20
CA ALA A 32 -18.00 0.74 6.14
C ALA A 32 -16.82 0.33 7.02
N ILE A 33 -17.13 -0.34 8.14
CA ILE A 33 -16.17 -0.82 9.12
C ILE A 33 -16.36 -2.31 9.36
N VAL A 34 -15.27 -3.03 9.58
CA VAL A 34 -15.27 -4.47 9.87
C VAL A 34 -14.12 -4.81 10.83
N MET A 35 -14.33 -5.82 11.67
CA MET A 35 -13.30 -6.36 12.55
C MET A 35 -12.76 -7.65 11.95
N LEU A 36 -11.47 -7.67 11.64
CA LEU A 36 -10.79 -8.83 11.08
C LEU A 36 -9.75 -9.36 12.06
N ASP A 37 -9.69 -10.67 12.26
CA ASP A 37 -8.62 -11.28 13.04
C ASP A 37 -7.42 -11.63 12.16
N ILE A 38 -6.75 -10.57 11.69
CA ILE A 38 -5.57 -10.63 10.84
C ILE A 38 -4.44 -9.80 11.43
N PRO A 39 -3.16 -10.10 11.10
CA PRO A 39 -2.05 -9.21 11.43
C PRO A 39 -2.18 -7.85 10.71
N ILE A 40 -1.43 -6.85 11.18
CA ILE A 40 -1.34 -5.55 10.50
C ILE A 40 -0.66 -5.77 9.15
N PRO A 41 -1.26 -5.32 8.03
CA PRO A 41 -0.64 -5.44 6.72
C PRO A 41 0.68 -4.67 6.61
N ASP A 42 1.59 -5.18 5.78
CA ASP A 42 2.94 -4.64 5.55
C ASP A 42 3.00 -3.57 4.46
N LYS A 43 2.01 -3.55 3.56
CA LYS A 43 1.87 -2.57 2.48
C LYS A 43 0.91 -1.42 2.85
N PRO A 44 0.98 -0.27 2.16
CA PRO A 44 0.10 0.85 2.43
C PRO A 44 -1.37 0.53 2.08
N LEU A 45 -2.30 1.36 2.55
CA LEU A 45 -3.75 1.11 2.49
C LEU A 45 -4.27 0.88 1.07
N ASP A 46 -3.75 1.63 0.10
CA ASP A 46 -4.10 1.57 -1.31
C ASP A 46 -3.70 0.25 -1.99
N ALA A 47 -2.79 -0.52 -1.37
CA ALA A 47 -2.41 -1.84 -1.80
C ALA A 47 -3.45 -2.93 -1.47
N TRP A 48 -4.51 -2.59 -0.72
CA TRP A 48 -5.47 -3.56 -0.21
C TRP A 48 -6.92 -3.25 -0.60
N LEU A 49 -7.64 -4.31 -0.96
CA LEU A 49 -9.09 -4.32 -1.09
C LEU A 49 -9.68 -5.21 -0.01
N PHE A 50 -10.89 -4.87 0.44
CA PHE A 50 -11.67 -5.70 1.34
C PHE A 50 -12.53 -6.72 0.57
N ASP A 51 -12.38 -7.99 0.92
CA ASP A 51 -13.12 -9.12 0.34
C ASP A 51 -13.82 -9.89 1.46
N GLU A 52 -14.94 -9.33 1.95
CA GLU A 52 -15.89 -9.84 2.95
C GLU A 52 -15.31 -10.28 4.32
N THR A 53 -14.33 -11.16 4.31
CA THR A 53 -13.68 -11.76 5.50
C THR A 53 -12.17 -11.52 5.53
N LYS A 54 -11.57 -10.94 4.47
CA LYS A 54 -10.13 -10.77 4.36
C LYS A 54 -9.74 -9.51 3.59
N LEU A 55 -8.45 -9.19 3.64
CA LEU A 55 -7.82 -8.23 2.75
C LEU A 55 -7.15 -8.96 1.60
N VAL A 56 -7.37 -8.48 0.38
CA VAL A 56 -6.75 -9.00 -0.85
C VAL A 56 -5.93 -7.91 -1.52
N PRO A 57 -4.85 -8.26 -2.25
CA PRO A 57 -4.07 -7.26 -2.97
C PRO A 57 -4.91 -6.50 -4.00
N ASN A 58 -4.74 -5.19 -4.04
CA ASN A 58 -5.33 -4.34 -5.07
C ASN A 58 -4.51 -4.49 -6.38
N PRO A 59 -5.08 -5.04 -7.46
CA PRO A 59 -4.35 -5.22 -8.72
C PRO A 59 -4.01 -3.90 -9.41
N SER A 60 -4.69 -2.81 -9.07
CA SER A 60 -4.44 -1.47 -9.60
C SER A 60 -3.32 -0.74 -8.83
N TRP A 61 -2.85 -1.30 -7.71
CA TRP A 61 -1.77 -0.70 -6.94
C TRP A 61 -0.43 -1.03 -7.56
N VAL A 62 0.36 0.02 -7.81
CA VAL A 62 1.73 -0.09 -8.31
C VAL A 62 2.66 0.37 -7.20
N GLU A 63 3.55 -0.53 -6.80
CA GLU A 63 4.56 -0.20 -5.79
C GLU A 63 5.43 0.96 -6.29
N PRO A 64 5.59 2.03 -5.48
CA PRO A 64 6.47 3.13 -5.85
C PRO A 64 7.87 2.58 -6.12
N GLN A 65 8.40 2.89 -7.30
CA GLN A 65 9.78 2.53 -7.59
C GLN A 65 10.70 3.26 -6.60
N PRO A 66 11.74 2.59 -6.08
CA PRO A 66 12.72 3.27 -5.22
C PRO A 66 13.28 4.48 -5.97
N PRO A 67 13.67 5.55 -5.27
CA PRO A 67 14.32 6.69 -5.89
C PRO A 67 15.49 6.20 -6.74
N ARG A 68 15.47 6.52 -8.04
CA ARG A 68 16.58 6.16 -8.92
C ARG A 68 17.85 6.77 -8.36
N GLY A 69 18.86 5.95 -8.14
CA GLY A 69 20.20 6.40 -7.77
C GLY A 69 20.87 7.03 -8.99
N LEU A 70 20.39 8.21 -9.41
CA LEU A 70 20.80 8.86 -10.67
C LEU A 70 22.32 9.01 -10.78
N ILE A 71 23.00 9.25 -9.65
CA ILE A 71 24.47 9.35 -9.60
C ILE A 71 25.12 8.00 -9.95
N ALA A 72 24.67 6.91 -9.32
CA ALA A 72 25.19 5.58 -9.59
C ALA A 72 24.89 5.13 -11.03
N GLU A 73 23.69 5.43 -11.53
CA GLU A 73 23.34 5.15 -12.94
C GLU A 73 24.19 5.98 -13.91
N ILE A 74 24.46 7.27 -13.63
CA ILE A 74 25.32 8.11 -14.46
C ILE A 74 26.75 7.57 -14.48
N ASP A 75 27.29 7.15 -13.33
CA ASP A 75 28.65 6.61 -13.25
C ASP A 75 28.75 5.27 -14.00
N GLU A 76 27.73 4.41 -13.91
CA GLU A 76 27.66 3.16 -14.66
C GLU A 76 27.54 3.41 -16.17
N LEU A 77 26.75 4.40 -16.58
CA LEU A 77 26.63 4.82 -17.99
C LEU A 77 27.93 5.39 -18.54
N LYS A 78 28.64 6.22 -17.76
CA LYS A 78 29.98 6.73 -18.14
C LYS A 78 30.98 5.60 -18.30
N ALA A 79 31.02 4.66 -17.35
CA ALA A 79 31.92 3.50 -17.43
C ALA A 79 31.62 2.60 -18.64
N ARG A 80 30.35 2.50 -19.06
CA ARG A 80 29.96 1.80 -20.30
C ARG A 80 30.35 2.58 -21.55
N LEU A 81 30.20 3.90 -21.54
CA LEU A 81 30.61 4.75 -22.66
C LEU A 81 32.11 4.64 -22.90
N ASP A 82 32.93 4.75 -21.85
CA ASP A 82 34.39 4.63 -21.93
C ASP A 82 34.84 3.29 -22.55
N LYS A 83 34.11 2.20 -22.29
CA LYS A 83 34.38 0.87 -22.87
C LYS A 83 34.00 0.74 -24.35
N ILE A 84 33.09 1.57 -24.85
CA ILE A 84 32.62 1.55 -26.24
C ILE A 84 33.48 2.47 -27.13
N THR A 85 34.09 3.52 -26.56
CA THR A 85 34.97 4.45 -27.27
C THR A 85 36.44 4.01 -27.39
N VAL A 86 36.75 2.74 -27.10
CA VAL A 86 38.08 2.12 -27.30
C VAL A 86 38.09 1.21 -28.52
#